data_AF-A0A534R903-F1
#
_entry.id   AF-A0A534R903-F1
#
_cell.length_a   1.000
_cell.length_b   1.000
_cell.length_c   1.000
_cell.angle_alpha   90.00
_cell.angle_beta   90.00
_cell.angle_gamma   90.00
#
_symmetry.space_group_name_H-M   'P 1'
#
loop_
_entity.id
_entity.type
_entity.pdbx_description
1 polymer ?
#
loop_
_entity_poly.entity_id
_entity_poly.type
_entity_poly.pdbx_seq_one_letter_code
_entity_poly.pdbx_strand_id
1 'polypeptide(L)'
;MATDIRRDADQLMRYYGELMRRLTQNGVRDVAELLALYEQLQRAVSALTPQEISWACDQVQALIRQLVAMDSNLQALRRLKLVFTQVSGPGDANARSPA
;
A
#
# COMPACT_ATOMS: atom_id res chain seq x y z
N MET A 1 -6.39 34.12 -51.23
CA MET A 1 -5.46 34.40 -50.10
C MET A 1 -6.18 34.93 -48.85
N ALA A 2 -6.81 36.12 -48.85
CA ALA A 2 -7.53 36.61 -47.65
C ALA A 2 -8.77 35.77 -47.28
N THR A 3 -9.45 35.18 -48.28
CA THR A 3 -10.57 34.24 -48.09
C THR A 3 -10.15 32.91 -47.48
N ASP A 4 -8.91 32.48 -47.74
CA ASP A 4 -8.38 31.21 -47.26
C ASP A 4 -8.03 31.31 -45.76
N ILE A 5 -7.39 32.42 -45.36
CA ILE A 5 -7.10 32.71 -43.94
C ILE A 5 -8.37 32.78 -43.10
N ARG A 6 -9.43 33.42 -43.61
CA ARG A 6 -10.71 33.51 -42.89
C ARG A 6 -11.39 32.15 -42.77
N ARG A 7 -11.33 31.33 -43.82
CA ARG A 7 -11.84 29.96 -43.80
C ARG A 7 -11.06 29.08 -42.81
N ASP A 8 -9.74 29.20 -42.78
CA ASP A 8 -8.87 28.46 -41.86
C ASP A 8 -9.13 28.88 -40.40
N ALA A 9 -9.31 30.18 -40.15
CA ALA A 9 -9.69 30.70 -38.84
C ALA A 9 -11.07 30.18 -38.39
N ASP A 10 -12.07 30.17 -39.28
CA ASP A 10 -13.40 29.61 -38.98
C ASP A 10 -13.31 28.11 -38.66
N GLN A 11 -12.46 27.36 -39.36
CA GLN A 11 -12.25 25.94 -39.11
C GLN A 11 -11.59 25.70 -37.74
N LEU A 12 -10.60 26.51 -37.38
CA LEU A 12 -9.96 26.46 -36.05
C LEU A 12 -10.93 26.79 -34.92
N MET A 13 -11.77 27.81 -35.09
CA MET A 13 -12.79 28.18 -34.09
C MET A 13 -13.81 27.06 -33.87
N ARG A 14 -14.26 26.41 -34.95
CA ARG A 14 -15.17 25.25 -34.86
C ARG A 14 -14.51 24.09 -34.13
N TYR A 15 -13.25 23.80 -34.46
CA TYR A 15 -12.48 22.76 -33.79
C TYR A 15 -12.31 23.04 -32.30
N TYR A 16 -11.97 24.28 -31.94
CA TYR A 16 -11.84 24.70 -30.54
C TYR A 16 -13.17 24.58 -29.78
N GLY A 17 -14.29 24.96 -30.38
CA GLY A 17 -15.62 24.80 -29.78
C GLY A 17 -15.99 23.34 -29.51
N GLU A 18 -15.68 22.45 -30.46
CA GLU A 18 -15.89 21.01 -30.29
C GLU A 18 -14.96 20.42 -29.21
N LEU A 19 -13.70 20.86 -29.15
CA LEU A 19 -12.76 20.48 -28.11
C LEU A 19 -13.28 20.88 -26.71
N MET A 20 -13.70 22.13 -26.55
CA MET A 20 -14.26 22.65 -25.29
C MET A 20 -15.53 21.90 -24.87
N ARG A 21 -16.40 21.57 -25.83
CA ARG A 21 -17.59 20.76 -25.56
C ARG A 21 -17.22 19.38 -25.02
N ARG A 22 -16.25 18.70 -25.63
CA ARG A 22 -15.77 17.38 -25.17
C ARG A 22 -15.12 17.45 -23.79
N LEU A 23 -14.32 18.48 -23.52
CA LEU A 23 -13.74 18.71 -22.20
C LEU A 23 -14.85 18.87 -21.16
N THR A 24 -15.83 19.71 -21.44
CA THR A 24 -16.95 19.97 -20.51
C THR A 24 -17.78 18.72 -20.25
N GLN A 25 -17.99 17.88 -21.26
CA GLN A 25 -18.66 16.58 -21.11
C GLN A 25 -17.90 15.62 -20.17
N ASN A 26 -16.58 15.77 -20.08
CA ASN A 26 -15.72 15.02 -19.15
C ASN A 26 -15.50 15.78 -17.83
N GLY A 27 -16.28 16.84 -17.56
CA GLY A 27 -16.22 17.59 -16.32
C GLY A 27 -15.06 18.59 -16.23
N VAL A 28 -14.35 18.85 -17.34
CA VAL A 28 -13.23 19.79 -17.40
C VAL A 28 -13.66 21.06 -18.13
N ARG A 29 -13.53 22.24 -17.50
CA ARG A 29 -14.03 23.50 -18.07
C ARG A 29 -13.18 24.01 -19.23
N ASP A 30 -11.86 23.83 -19.16
CA ASP A 30 -10.96 24.30 -20.22
C ASP A 30 -9.67 23.45 -20.32
N VAL A 31 -8.86 23.76 -21.34
CA VAL A 31 -7.59 23.04 -21.60
C VAL A 31 -6.57 23.29 -20.49
N ALA A 32 -6.57 24.46 -19.84
CA ALA A 32 -5.62 24.77 -18.78
C ALA A 32 -5.91 23.94 -17.52
N GLU A 33 -7.18 23.76 -17.18
CA GLU A 33 -7.64 22.87 -16.12
C GLU A 33 -7.26 21.41 -16.42
N LEU A 34 -7.39 20.96 -17.67
CA LEU A 34 -6.95 19.61 -18.05
C LEU A 34 -5.45 19.41 -17.80
N LEU A 35 -4.63 20.38 -18.18
CA LEU A 35 -3.18 20.31 -17.99
C LEU A 35 -2.81 20.35 -16.50
N ALA A 36 -3.49 21.18 -15.71
CA ALA A 36 -3.30 21.22 -14.27
C ALA A 36 -3.65 19.89 -13.59
N LEU A 37 -4.76 19.25 -14.00
CA LEU A 37 -5.15 17.92 -13.52
C LEU A 37 -4.13 16.86 -13.89
N TYR A 38 -3.58 16.92 -15.12
CA TYR A 38 -2.53 16.00 -15.56
C TYR A 38 -1.25 16.15 -14.71
N GLU A 39 -0.80 17.39 -14.46
CA GLU A 39 0.35 17.62 -13.58
C GLU A 39 0.09 17.14 -12.16
N GLN A 40 -1.11 17.39 -11.62
CA GLN A 40 -1.48 16.94 -10.29
C GLN A 40 -1.46 15.42 -10.19
N LEU A 41 -2.01 14.73 -11.19
CA LEU A 41 -1.97 13.28 -11.29
C LEU A 41 -0.53 12.77 -11.35
N GLN A 42 0.30 13.37 -12.20
CA GLN A 42 1.71 12.99 -12.33
C GLN A 42 2.46 13.17 -11.00
N ARG A 43 2.22 14.27 -10.28
CA ARG A 43 2.81 14.49 -8.94
C ARG A 43 2.31 13.48 -7.92
N ALA A 44 1.01 13.19 -7.90
CA ALA A 44 0.42 12.20 -6.98
C ALA A 44 0.96 10.79 -7.24
N VAL A 45 1.06 10.39 -8.51
CA VAL A 45 1.65 9.10 -8.92
C VAL A 45 3.14 9.05 -8.63
N SER A 46 3.87 10.17 -8.78
CA SER A 46 5.28 10.23 -8.41
C SER A 46 5.48 10.17 -6.89
N ALA A 47 4.55 10.75 -6.12
CA ALA A 47 4.55 10.69 -4.67
C ALA A 47 4.28 9.27 -4.17
N LEU A 48 3.28 8.58 -4.74
CA LEU A 48 3.07 7.13 -4.57
C LEU A 48 4.13 6.33 -5.34
N THR A 49 5.39 6.50 -4.95
CA THR A 49 6.50 5.82 -5.61
C THR A 49 6.40 4.32 -5.28
N PRO A 50 6.74 3.41 -6.22
CA PRO A 50 6.90 1.97 -5.95
C PRO A 50 7.80 1.68 -4.74
N GLN A 51 8.67 2.64 -4.39
CA GLN A 51 9.53 2.64 -3.23
C GLN A 51 8.78 2.72 -1.89
N GLU A 52 7.68 3.47 -1.80
CA GLU A 52 6.83 3.52 -0.60
C GLU A 52 6.09 2.19 -0.40
N ILE A 53 5.60 1.60 -1.49
CA ILE A 53 4.96 0.28 -1.48
C ILE A 53 5.98 -0.80 -1.11
N SER A 54 7.18 -0.75 -1.69
CA SER A 54 8.28 -1.67 -1.37
C SER A 54 8.68 -1.55 0.10
N TRP A 55 8.84 -0.33 0.60
CA TRP A 55 9.16 -0.08 2.01
C TRP A 55 8.07 -0.63 2.94
N ALA A 56 6.80 -0.41 2.61
CA ALA A 56 5.68 -0.95 3.37
C ALA A 56 5.68 -2.49 3.37
N CYS A 57 5.95 -3.12 2.21
CA CYS A 57 6.10 -4.57 2.10
C CYS A 57 7.27 -5.10 2.94
N ASP A 58 8.42 -4.43 2.92
CA ASP A 58 9.60 -4.79 3.71
C ASP A 58 9.31 -4.72 5.21
N GLN A 59 8.60 -3.68 5.64
CA GLN A 59 8.20 -3.50 7.03
C GLN A 59 7.23 -4.58 7.50
N VAL A 60 6.25 -4.94 6.66
CA VAL A 60 5.31 -6.06 6.92
C VAL A 60 6.08 -7.39 7.01
N GLN A 61 7.03 -7.64 6.11
CA GLN A 61 7.79 -8.88 6.10
C GLN A 61 8.73 -8.98 7.32
N ALA A 62 9.30 -7.85 7.78
CA ALA A 62 10.05 -7.79 9.03
C ALA A 62 9.18 -8.14 10.24
N LEU A 63 7.96 -7.62 10.29
CA LEU A 63 7.01 -7.93 11.37
C LEU A 63 6.63 -9.42 11.37
N ILE A 64 6.37 -10.01 10.21
CA ILE A 64 6.08 -11.45 10.07
C ILE A 64 7.26 -12.28 10.62
N ARG A 65 8.50 -11.93 10.26
CA ARG A 65 9.69 -12.63 10.79
C ARG A 65 9.77 -12.57 12.31
N GLN A 66 9.47 -11.41 12.91
CA GLN A 66 9.46 -11.25 14.37
C GLN A 66 8.37 -12.11 15.03
N LEU A 67 7.17 -12.15 14.46
CA LEU A 67 6.07 -12.97 14.98
C LEU A 67 6.38 -14.46 14.92
N VAL A 68 6.98 -14.95 13.82
CA VAL A 68 7.40 -16.35 13.68
C VAL A 68 8.48 -16.71 14.71
N ALA A 69 9.44 -15.81 14.96
CA ALA A 69 10.45 -16.01 16.00
C ALA A 69 9.83 -16.05 17.40
N MET A 70 8.85 -15.19 17.66
CA MET A 70 8.13 -15.17 18.93
C MET A 70 7.34 -16.46 19.17
N ASP A 71 6.65 -16.98 18.16
CA ASP A 71 5.96 -18.27 18.26
C ASP A 71 6.93 -19.41 18.58
N SER A 72 8.09 -19.44 17.90
CA SER A 72 9.14 -20.43 18.15
C SER A 72 9.65 -20.39 19.59
N ASN A 73 9.86 -19.18 20.13
CA ASN A 73 10.25 -18.98 21.53
C ASN A 73 9.16 -19.45 22.50
N LEU A 74 7.89 -19.16 22.22
CA LEU A 74 6.77 -19.63 23.03
C LEU A 74 6.67 -21.16 23.02
N GLN A 75 6.90 -21.81 21.88
CA GLN A 75 6.94 -23.26 21.80
C GLN A 75 8.08 -23.85 22.63
N ALA A 76 9.28 -23.26 22.59
CA ALA A 76 10.42 -23.67 23.41
C ALA A 76 10.10 -23.53 24.91
N LEU A 77 9.51 -22.41 25.32
CA LEU A 77 9.08 -22.17 26.70
C LEU A 77 8.02 -23.19 27.16
N ARG A 78 7.06 -23.54 26.29
CA ARG A 78 6.06 -24.59 26.59
C ARG A 78 6.73 -25.96 26.80
N ARG A 79 7.72 -26.32 25.97
CA ARG A 79 8.49 -27.57 26.14
C ARG A 79 9.27 -27.58 27.46
N LEU A 80 9.96 -26.48 27.78
CA LEU A 80 10.67 -26.34 29.07
C LEU A 80 9.72 -26.47 30.26
N LYS A 81 8.55 -25.82 30.20
CA LYS A 81 7.53 -25.95 31.25
C LYS A 81 7.05 -27.39 31.43
N LEU A 82 6.86 -28.13 30.34
CA LEU A 82 6.45 -29.54 30.40
C LEU A 82 7.53 -30.41 31.08
N VAL A 83 8.78 -30.25 30.68
CA VAL A 83 9.91 -30.98 31.30
C VAL A 83 10.02 -30.64 32.79
N PHE A 84 9.92 -29.36 33.15
CA PHE A 84 9.99 -28.93 34.55
C PHE A 84 8.84 -29.52 35.38
N THR A 85 7.62 -29.53 34.84
CA THR A 85 6.46 -30.12 35.52
C THR A 85 6.62 -31.63 35.71
N GLN A 86 7.21 -32.34 34.73
CA GLN A 86 7.50 -33.78 34.83
C GLN A 86 8.60 -34.10 35.83
N VAL A 87 9.61 -33.24 35.95
CA VAL A 87 10.67 -33.37 36.96
C VAL A 87 10.15 -33.02 38.37
N SER A 88 9.09 -32.21 38.48
CA SER A 88 8.57 -31.69 39.75
C SER A 88 7.38 -32.48 40.35
N GLY A 89 7.04 -33.69 39.87
CA GLY A 89 6.10 -34.57 40.58
C GLY A 89 6.03 -36.00 40.06
N PRO A 90 5.74 -37.05 40.88
CA PRO A 90 5.58 -37.14 42.34
C PRO A 90 6.74 -37.96 42.97
N GLY A 91 7.84 -37.30 43.37
CA GLY A 91 8.96 -37.94 44.06
C GLY A 91 8.94 -37.81 45.59
N ASP A 92 8.21 -36.83 46.12
CA ASP A 92 8.26 -36.48 47.55
C ASP A 92 7.19 -37.17 48.42
N ALA A 93 6.34 -38.05 47.85
CA ALA A 93 5.29 -38.74 48.61
C ALA A 93 5.74 -40.08 49.25
N ASN A 94 6.94 -40.59 48.95
CA ASN A 94 7.38 -41.92 49.42
C ASN A 94 8.51 -41.89 50.48
N ALA A 95 8.79 -40.73 51.06
CA ALA A 95 9.85 -40.56 52.05
C ALA A 95 9.30 -40.19 53.44
N ARG A 96 8.42 -41.03 54.02
CA ARG A 96 8.16 -41.12 55.48
C ARG A 96 7.20 -42.27 55.82
N SER A 97 7.76 -43.47 55.94
CA SER A 97 7.69 -44.31 57.15
C SER A 97 8.00 -45.78 56.84
N PRO A 98 9.13 -46.31 57.34
CA PRO A 98 9.30 -47.72 57.62
C PRO A 98 8.91 -48.05 59.08
N ALA A 99 8.63 -49.34 59.30
CA ALA A 99 8.39 -50.06 60.55
C ALA A 99 6.94 -50.07 61.08
#